data_AF-W6QKH0-F1
#
_entry.id   AF-W6QKH0-F1
#
_cell.length_a   1.000
_cell.length_b   1.000
_cell.length_c   1.000
_cell.angle_alpha   90.00
_cell.angle_beta   90.00
_cell.angle_gamma   90.00
#
_symmetry.space_group_name_H-M   'P 1'
#
loop_
_entity.id
_entity.type
_entity.pdbx_description
1 polymer ?
#
loop_
_entity_poly.entity_id
_entity_poly.type
_entity_poly.pdbx_seq_one_letter_code
_entity_poly.pdbx_strand_id
1 'polypeptide(L)'
;MTLSLSSALEKLVQASRYVERRNGVKEKERKRIKAAATLLRNGYPPQDSIGAGRQSTYLDFLRKVRQLNGPSMVVLCAIGLGLSTISIAKESIRLDLPYEIQNHSDLDNPVLRWLARQYFSFALYPEAPQAPLQAGDGTVHQVSETHDALEHQERGQGSYQIVQPIFRPPAVVTSPDLSTFQPGKQQDIDPLTGDVYELNLQDIRDIIESGQISGAVWLTDT
;
A
#
# COMPACT_ATOMS: atom_id res chain seq x y z
N MET A 1 6.62 -26.77 0.92
CA MET A 1 5.26 -26.91 0.37
C MET A 1 5.29 -26.54 -1.10
N THR A 2 5.05 -27.50 -1.98
CA THR A 2 4.87 -27.25 -3.41
C THR A 2 3.50 -26.63 -3.63
N LEU A 3 3.46 -25.47 -4.31
CA LEU A 3 2.21 -24.85 -4.73
C LEU A 3 1.49 -25.79 -5.71
N SER A 4 0.19 -26.02 -5.55
CA SER A 4 -0.70 -26.56 -6.58
C SER A 4 -1.59 -25.45 -7.14
N LEU A 5 -2.19 -25.65 -8.31
CA LEU A 5 -3.10 -24.69 -8.93
C LEU A 5 -4.30 -24.36 -8.02
N SER A 6 -4.97 -25.38 -7.47
CA SER A 6 -6.08 -25.22 -6.52
C SER A 6 -5.66 -24.45 -5.26
N SER A 7 -4.52 -24.80 -4.65
CA SER A 7 -4.02 -24.11 -3.46
C SER A 7 -3.64 -22.65 -3.73
N ALA A 8 -3.25 -22.33 -4.97
CA ALA A 8 -2.96 -20.96 -5.38
C ALA A 8 -4.27 -20.16 -5.49
N LEU A 9 -5.28 -20.72 -6.15
CA LEU A 9 -6.61 -20.10 -6.27
C LEU A 9 -7.26 -19.89 -4.90
N GLU A 10 -7.23 -20.90 -4.01
CA GLU A 10 -7.75 -20.76 -2.64
C GLU A 10 -7.08 -19.61 -1.88
N LYS A 11 -5.75 -19.44 -2.03
CA LYS A 11 -5.03 -18.31 -1.43
C LYS A 11 -5.46 -16.98 -2.03
N LEU A 12 -5.74 -16.92 -3.33
CA LEU A 12 -6.23 -15.71 -3.98
C LEU A 12 -7.65 -15.36 -3.52
N VAL A 13 -8.56 -16.34 -3.45
CA VAL A 13 -9.93 -16.15 -2.91
C VAL A 13 -9.85 -15.64 -1.47
N GLN A 14 -9.01 -16.26 -0.64
CA GLN A 14 -8.87 -15.85 0.75
C GLN A 14 -8.27 -14.45 0.87
N ALA A 15 -7.26 -14.14 0.06
CA ALA A 15 -6.66 -12.80 0.02
C ALA A 15 -7.67 -11.74 -0.42
N SER A 16 -8.49 -12.02 -1.44
CA SER A 16 -9.53 -11.11 -1.92
C SER A 16 -10.53 -10.79 -0.81
N ARG A 17 -11.09 -11.83 -0.16
CA ARG A 17 -12.00 -11.69 0.98
C ARG A 17 -11.38 -10.93 2.15
N TYR A 18 -10.12 -11.16 2.45
CA TYR A 18 -9.44 -10.45 3.53
C TYR A 18 -9.20 -8.98 3.21
N VAL A 19 -8.86 -8.64 1.97
CA VAL A 19 -8.68 -7.25 1.56
C VAL A 19 -10.01 -6.51 1.61
N GLU A 20 -11.07 -7.13 1.10
CA GLU A 20 -12.42 -6.57 1.13
C GLU A 20 -12.93 -6.35 2.55
N ARG A 21 -12.89 -7.37 3.42
CA ARG A 21 -13.37 -7.28 4.80
C ARG A 21 -12.59 -6.25 5.65
N ARG A 22 -11.32 -6.00 5.32
CA ARG A 22 -10.49 -4.99 5.99
C ARG A 22 -10.62 -3.61 5.36
N ASN A 23 -11.31 -3.50 4.23
CA ASN A 23 -11.32 -2.30 3.39
C ASN A 23 -9.90 -1.78 3.08
N GLY A 24 -8.94 -2.69 2.85
CA GLY A 24 -7.55 -2.32 2.62
C GLY A 24 -6.53 -3.43 2.88
N VAL A 25 -5.25 -3.01 2.94
CA VAL A 25 -4.09 -3.91 3.05
C VAL A 25 -3.19 -3.58 4.23
N LYS A 26 -2.60 -4.62 4.83
CA LYS A 26 -1.56 -4.52 5.85
C LYS A 26 -0.28 -3.94 5.25
N GLU A 27 0.59 -3.41 6.11
CA GLU A 27 1.91 -2.90 5.72
C GLU A 27 2.71 -3.90 4.86
N LYS A 28 2.77 -5.16 5.28
CA LYS A 28 3.50 -6.21 4.56
C LYS A 28 2.95 -6.45 3.16
N GLU A 29 1.63 -6.41 3.01
CA GLU A 29 0.93 -6.59 1.73
C GLU A 29 1.18 -5.38 0.84
N ARG A 30 1.12 -4.17 1.40
CA ARG A 30 1.44 -2.93 0.71
C ARG A 30 2.86 -2.91 0.13
N LYS A 31 3.84 -3.38 0.91
CA LYS A 31 5.23 -3.53 0.45
C LYS A 31 5.34 -4.47 -0.75
N ARG A 32 4.56 -5.57 -0.77
CA ARG A 32 4.52 -6.50 -1.91
C ARG A 32 3.91 -5.87 -3.15
N ILE A 33 2.84 -5.08 -3.00
CA ILE A 33 2.20 -4.36 -4.11
C ILE A 33 3.19 -3.34 -4.70
N LYS A 34 3.83 -2.53 -3.85
CA LYS A 34 4.86 -1.57 -4.28
C LYS A 34 5.99 -2.26 -5.03
N ALA A 35 6.54 -3.36 -4.47
CA ALA A 35 7.60 -4.12 -5.13
C ALA A 35 7.15 -4.67 -6.51
N ALA A 36 5.92 -5.18 -6.61
CA ALA A 36 5.35 -5.64 -7.88
C ALA A 36 5.18 -4.50 -8.90
N ALA A 37 4.69 -3.33 -8.44
CA ALA A 37 4.53 -2.15 -9.28
C ALA A 37 5.89 -1.62 -9.78
N THR A 38 6.87 -1.48 -8.88
CA THR A 38 8.24 -1.09 -9.23
C THR A 38 8.86 -2.06 -10.24
N LEU A 39 8.67 -3.37 -10.05
CA LEU A 39 9.20 -4.37 -10.97
C LEU A 39 8.52 -4.29 -12.36
N LEU A 40 7.22 -4.07 -12.40
CA LEU A 40 6.48 -3.87 -13.66
C LEU A 40 6.87 -2.57 -14.38
N ARG A 41 7.25 -1.52 -13.63
CA ARG A 41 7.70 -0.23 -14.16
C ARG A 41 9.14 -0.30 -14.70
N ASN A 42 10.05 -0.85 -13.90
CA ASN A 42 11.47 -0.84 -14.18
C ASN A 42 11.90 -1.96 -15.14
N GLY A 43 11.09 -3.01 -15.27
CA GLY A 43 11.38 -4.13 -16.16
C GLY A 43 12.31 -5.17 -15.52
N TYR A 44 13.08 -5.87 -16.35
CA TYR A 44 13.93 -6.97 -15.88
C TYR A 44 15.06 -6.44 -14.99
N PRO A 45 15.33 -7.11 -13.86
CA PRO A 45 16.48 -6.77 -13.04
C PRO A 45 17.79 -7.09 -13.78
N PRO A 46 18.90 -6.43 -13.42
CA PRO A 46 20.23 -6.78 -13.92
C PRO A 46 20.54 -8.26 -13.65
N GLN A 47 21.14 -8.96 -14.62
CA GLN A 47 21.39 -10.41 -14.53
C GLN A 47 22.28 -10.76 -13.32
N ASP A 48 23.19 -9.87 -12.95
CA ASP A 48 24.15 -10.07 -11.85
C ASP A 48 23.56 -9.77 -10.47
N SER A 49 22.30 -9.32 -10.40
CA SER A 49 21.66 -8.98 -9.12
C SER A 49 21.18 -10.23 -8.36
N ILE A 50 21.33 -10.19 -7.04
CA ILE A 50 20.87 -11.27 -6.17
C ILE A 50 19.36 -11.45 -6.34
N GLY A 51 18.97 -12.65 -6.78
CA GLY A 51 17.56 -12.98 -7.00
C GLY A 51 16.98 -12.54 -8.34
N ALA A 52 17.82 -12.10 -9.30
CA ALA A 52 17.41 -11.70 -10.64
C ALA A 52 16.49 -12.74 -11.29
N GLY A 53 16.86 -14.03 -11.28
CA GLY A 53 16.06 -15.10 -11.88
C GLY A 53 14.65 -15.25 -11.27
N ARG A 54 14.53 -15.06 -9.95
CA ARG A 54 13.23 -15.09 -9.24
C ARG A 54 12.38 -13.87 -9.62
N GLN A 55 12.99 -12.70 -9.62
CA GLN A 55 12.32 -11.46 -10.03
C GLN A 55 11.89 -11.50 -11.50
N SER A 56 12.72 -11.99 -12.42
CA SER A 56 12.36 -12.16 -13.84
C SER A 56 11.17 -13.11 -14.01
N THR A 57 11.22 -14.27 -13.35
CA THR A 57 10.10 -15.23 -13.33
C THR A 57 8.81 -14.58 -12.83
N TYR A 58 8.90 -13.84 -11.72
CA TYR A 58 7.76 -13.16 -11.14
C TYR A 58 7.23 -12.06 -12.07
N LEU A 59 8.12 -11.30 -12.72
CA LEU A 59 7.76 -10.27 -13.68
C LEU A 59 7.00 -10.83 -14.89
N ASP A 60 7.47 -11.94 -15.46
CA ASP A 60 6.81 -12.60 -16.60
C ASP A 60 5.39 -13.02 -16.24
N PHE A 61 5.23 -13.63 -15.07
CA PHE A 61 3.92 -13.97 -14.53
C PHE A 61 3.02 -12.73 -14.35
N LEU A 62 3.53 -11.67 -13.70
CA LEU A 62 2.75 -10.45 -13.47
C LEU A 62 2.34 -9.75 -14.76
N ARG A 63 3.19 -9.74 -15.79
CA ARG A 63 2.86 -9.19 -17.12
C ARG A 63 1.72 -9.95 -17.75
N LYS A 64 1.75 -11.29 -17.69
CA LYS A 64 0.68 -12.14 -18.22
C LYS A 64 -0.64 -11.90 -17.48
N VAL A 65 -0.61 -11.84 -16.15
CA VAL A 65 -1.80 -11.51 -15.34
C VAL A 65 -2.33 -10.13 -15.69
N ARG A 66 -1.47 -9.12 -15.84
CA ARG A 66 -1.88 -7.76 -16.22
C ARG A 66 -2.57 -7.73 -17.58
N GLN A 67 -2.05 -8.49 -18.54
CA GLN A 67 -2.59 -8.56 -19.90
C GLN A 67 -3.96 -9.24 -19.95
N LEU A 68 -4.14 -10.34 -19.23
CA LEU A 68 -5.38 -11.13 -19.27
C LEU A 68 -6.46 -10.61 -18.34
N ASN A 69 -6.08 -10.17 -17.14
CA ASN A 69 -7.02 -9.93 -16.03
C ASN A 69 -6.97 -8.50 -15.50
N GLY A 70 -6.04 -7.68 -15.99
CA GLY A 70 -5.91 -6.29 -15.60
C GLY A 70 -5.16 -6.06 -14.27
N PRO A 71 -4.99 -4.77 -13.88
CA PRO A 71 -4.13 -4.40 -12.74
C PRO A 71 -4.67 -4.83 -11.37
N SER A 72 -6.00 -4.98 -11.19
CA SER A 72 -6.58 -5.45 -9.91
C SER A 72 -6.12 -6.87 -9.58
N MET A 73 -6.01 -7.75 -10.57
CA MET A 73 -5.51 -9.11 -10.36
C MET A 73 -4.00 -9.18 -10.13
N VAL A 74 -3.24 -8.22 -10.67
CA VAL A 74 -1.82 -8.06 -10.33
C VAL A 74 -1.67 -7.73 -8.83
N VAL A 75 -2.48 -6.80 -8.32
CA VAL A 75 -2.53 -6.48 -6.89
C VAL A 75 -2.85 -7.73 -6.08
N LEU A 76 -3.89 -8.47 -6.46
CA LEU A 76 -4.30 -9.68 -5.75
C LEU A 76 -3.19 -10.74 -5.72
N CYS A 77 -2.54 -10.99 -6.85
CA CYS A 77 -1.42 -11.92 -6.95
C CYS A 77 -0.23 -11.51 -6.08
N ALA A 78 0.08 -10.21 -6.03
CA ALA A 78 1.16 -9.69 -5.19
C ALA A 78 0.89 -9.90 -3.70
N ILE A 79 -0.36 -9.77 -3.28
CA ILE A 79 -0.78 -9.93 -1.88
C ILE A 79 -0.86 -11.42 -1.51
N GLY A 80 -1.64 -12.19 -2.27
CA GLY A 80 -2.01 -13.57 -1.94
C GLY A 80 -0.91 -14.60 -2.17
N LEU A 81 -0.07 -14.40 -3.18
CA LEU A 81 1.02 -15.32 -3.53
C LEU A 81 2.38 -14.66 -3.29
N GLY A 82 2.58 -13.47 -3.86
CA GLY A 82 3.83 -12.74 -3.80
C GLY A 82 4.99 -13.42 -4.54
N LEU A 83 6.12 -12.71 -4.58
CA LEU A 83 7.30 -13.09 -5.35
C LEU A 83 7.82 -14.49 -5.02
N SER A 84 8.03 -14.79 -3.73
CA SER A 84 8.62 -16.08 -3.32
C SER A 84 7.79 -17.27 -3.77
N THR A 85 6.48 -17.21 -3.61
CA THR A 85 5.56 -18.31 -3.95
C THR A 85 5.51 -18.54 -5.46
N ILE A 86 5.44 -17.47 -6.25
CA ILE A 86 5.36 -17.57 -7.72
C ILE A 86 6.70 -17.98 -8.31
N SER A 87 7.82 -17.50 -7.76
CA SER A 87 9.16 -17.80 -8.28
C SER A 87 9.55 -19.26 -8.13
N ILE A 88 9.00 -19.95 -7.13
CA ILE A 88 9.25 -21.38 -6.90
C ILE A 88 8.12 -22.27 -7.44
N ALA A 89 7.06 -21.67 -8.00
CA ALA A 89 5.96 -22.43 -8.56
C ALA A 89 6.40 -23.17 -9.82
N LYS A 90 5.83 -24.36 -10.04
CA LYS A 90 6.04 -25.12 -11.28
C LYS A 90 5.63 -24.27 -12.47
N GLU A 91 6.32 -24.48 -13.59
CA GLU A 91 6.02 -23.77 -14.84
C GLU A 91 4.57 -23.93 -15.28
N SER A 92 4.02 -25.16 -15.25
CA SER A 92 2.61 -25.39 -15.57
C SER A 92 1.67 -24.49 -14.75
N ILE A 93 1.90 -24.38 -13.44
CA ILE A 93 1.08 -23.54 -12.57
C ILE A 93 1.24 -22.06 -12.93
N ARG A 94 2.45 -21.59 -13.25
CA ARG A 94 2.68 -20.20 -13.66
C ARG A 94 1.99 -19.86 -14.98
N LEU A 95 1.90 -20.82 -15.89
CA LEU A 95 1.28 -20.67 -17.20
C LEU A 95 -0.25 -20.75 -17.11
N ASP A 96 -0.79 -21.67 -16.31
CA ASP A 96 -2.22 -21.95 -16.23
C ASP A 96 -2.96 -20.97 -15.31
N LEU A 97 -2.34 -20.58 -14.19
CA LEU A 97 -2.97 -19.74 -13.17
C LEU A 97 -3.53 -18.41 -13.70
N PRO A 98 -2.85 -17.65 -14.59
CA PRO A 98 -3.42 -16.44 -15.17
C PRO A 98 -4.72 -16.67 -15.95
N TYR A 99 -4.88 -17.82 -16.60
CA TYR A 99 -6.11 -18.17 -17.31
C TYR A 99 -7.20 -18.61 -16.34
N GLU A 100 -6.85 -19.30 -15.26
CA GLU A 100 -7.85 -19.67 -14.27
C GLU A 100 -8.36 -18.49 -13.46
N ILE A 101 -7.50 -17.51 -13.14
CA ILE A 101 -7.96 -16.26 -12.50
C ILE A 101 -9.08 -15.60 -13.32
N GLN A 102 -9.02 -15.69 -14.66
CA GLN A 102 -10.03 -15.12 -15.55
C GLN A 102 -11.41 -15.76 -15.37
N ASN A 103 -11.44 -17.05 -15.00
CA ASN A 103 -12.67 -17.82 -14.81
C ASN A 103 -13.33 -17.56 -13.44
N HIS A 104 -12.67 -16.80 -12.56
CA HIS A 104 -13.13 -16.56 -11.19
C HIS A 104 -13.49 -15.08 -10.96
N SER A 105 -14.74 -14.74 -11.27
CA SER A 105 -15.27 -13.38 -11.08
C SER A 105 -15.35 -12.96 -9.60
N ASP A 106 -15.38 -13.91 -8.67
CA ASP A 106 -15.42 -13.69 -7.22
C ASP A 106 -14.09 -13.19 -6.63
N LEU A 107 -13.02 -13.21 -7.42
CA LEU A 107 -11.72 -12.66 -7.02
C LEU A 107 -11.70 -11.14 -7.06
N ASP A 108 -12.50 -10.50 -7.92
CA ASP A 108 -12.47 -9.07 -8.10
C ASP A 108 -13.35 -8.35 -7.09
N ASN A 109 -12.88 -7.23 -6.55
CA ASN A 109 -13.66 -6.42 -5.62
C ASN A 109 -13.28 -4.94 -5.73
N PRO A 110 -14.12 -4.02 -5.24
CA PRO A 110 -13.89 -2.58 -5.36
C PRO A 110 -12.58 -2.11 -4.73
N VAL A 111 -12.16 -2.73 -3.62
CA VAL A 111 -10.94 -2.37 -2.90
C VAL A 111 -9.70 -2.71 -3.73
N LEU A 112 -9.68 -3.88 -4.40
CA LEU A 112 -8.60 -4.26 -5.31
C LEU A 112 -8.51 -3.32 -6.51
N ARG A 113 -9.65 -2.90 -7.07
CA ARG A 113 -9.70 -1.91 -8.16
C ARG A 113 -9.17 -0.55 -7.71
N TRP A 114 -9.54 -0.11 -6.52
CA TRP A 114 -9.03 1.13 -5.94
C TRP A 114 -7.52 1.07 -5.71
N LEU A 115 -7.01 -0.02 -5.11
CA LEU A 115 -5.57 -0.25 -4.94
C LEU A 115 -4.85 -0.28 -6.30
N ALA A 116 -5.42 -0.93 -7.30
CA ALA A 116 -4.87 -0.96 -8.63
C ALA A 116 -4.68 0.44 -9.21
N ARG A 117 -5.67 1.32 -9.06
CA ARG A 117 -5.56 2.72 -9.47
C ARG A 117 -4.45 3.43 -8.71
N GLN A 118 -4.45 3.30 -7.38
CA GLN A 118 -3.45 3.92 -6.51
C GLN A 118 -2.00 3.53 -6.85
N TYR A 119 -1.73 2.28 -7.21
CA TYR A 119 -0.36 1.80 -7.44
C TYR A 119 0.05 1.72 -8.91
N PHE A 120 -0.90 1.63 -9.85
CA PHE A 120 -0.62 1.43 -11.27
C PHE A 120 -1.14 2.55 -12.18
N SER A 121 -1.94 3.52 -11.68
CA SER A 121 -2.38 4.67 -12.48
C SER A 121 -1.44 5.88 -12.41
N PHE A 122 -0.31 5.81 -11.70
CA PHE A 122 0.70 6.86 -11.71
C PHE A 122 1.53 6.83 -13.01
N ALA A 123 0.89 7.26 -14.09
CA ALA A 123 1.55 7.78 -15.30
C ALA A 123 1.70 9.32 -15.25
N LEU A 124 1.44 9.98 -14.12
CA LEU A 124 1.48 11.46 -14.03
C LEU A 124 2.25 12.03 -12.83
N TYR A 125 3.15 11.25 -12.23
CA TYR A 125 4.25 11.86 -11.47
C TYR A 125 5.54 11.14 -11.88
N PRO A 126 6.39 11.77 -12.71
CA PRO A 126 7.80 11.43 -12.69
C PRO A 126 8.22 11.56 -11.24
N GLU A 127 8.82 10.50 -10.70
CA GLU A 127 9.66 10.67 -9.52
C GLU A 127 10.60 11.84 -9.82
N ALA A 128 10.56 12.89 -8.99
CA ALA A 128 11.47 14.01 -9.14
C ALA A 128 12.90 13.45 -9.27
N PRO A 129 13.71 13.93 -10.23
CA PRO A 129 15.10 13.49 -10.36
C PRO A 129 15.78 13.61 -9.01
N GLN A 130 16.23 12.48 -8.45
CA GLN A 130 17.18 12.50 -7.35
C GLN A 130 18.37 13.31 -7.83
N ALA A 131 18.55 14.49 -7.23
CA ALA A 131 19.65 15.38 -7.56
C ALA A 131 20.98 14.61 -7.43
N PRO A 132 21.91 14.75 -8.40
CA PRO A 132 23.26 14.24 -8.23
C PRO A 132 23.86 14.93 -7.00
N LEU A 133 24.24 14.16 -5.98
CA LEU A 133 25.13 14.65 -4.94
C LEU A 133 26.46 14.99 -5.64
N GLN A 134 26.66 16.28 -5.89
CA GLN A 134 27.88 16.82 -6.45
C GLN A 134 29.05 16.52 -5.51
N ALA A 135 30.12 16.07 -6.15
CA ALA A 135 31.44 15.96 -5.61
C ALA A 135 31.91 17.30 -5.03
N GLY A 136 32.27 17.29 -3.76
CA GLY A 136 33.20 18.24 -3.17
C GLY A 136 34.59 17.60 -3.17
N ASP A 137 35.42 18.07 -4.10
CA ASP A 137 36.87 17.87 -4.15
C ASP A 137 37.55 18.51 -2.94
N GLY A 138 38.66 17.92 -2.46
CA GLY A 138 39.39 18.43 -1.30
C GLY A 138 40.34 17.44 -0.59
N THR A 139 41.31 16.90 -1.34
CA THR A 139 42.72 16.66 -0.95
C THR A 139 43.10 16.09 0.45
N VAL A 140 43.53 14.81 0.42
CA VAL A 140 44.75 14.18 0.99
C VAL A 140 45.18 14.49 2.44
N HIS A 141 45.22 13.45 3.29
CA HIS A 141 46.43 13.05 4.03
C HIS A 141 46.39 11.57 4.47
N GLN A 142 47.52 10.90 4.26
CA GLN A 142 47.86 9.51 4.63
C GLN A 142 47.80 9.26 6.15
N VAL A 143 47.67 7.99 6.57
CA VAL A 143 48.72 7.18 7.26
C VAL A 143 48.15 5.80 7.69
N SER A 144 48.92 4.74 7.35
CA SER A 144 49.17 3.40 7.95
C SER A 144 48.04 2.57 8.61
N GLU A 145 47.82 1.32 8.16
CA GLU A 145 48.31 0.02 8.74
C GLU A 145 47.73 -0.29 10.13
N THR A 146 47.31 -1.48 10.56
CA THR A 146 47.23 -2.88 10.10
C THR A 146 46.40 -3.63 11.18
N HIS A 147 46.08 -4.92 10.93
CA HIS A 147 45.73 -5.99 11.91
C HIS A 147 44.26 -6.46 12.06
N ASP A 148 44.07 -7.68 11.54
CA ASP A 148 43.54 -8.91 12.18
C ASP A 148 42.11 -9.03 12.72
N ALA A 149 41.34 -9.85 12.00
CA ALA A 149 40.80 -11.16 12.40
C ALA A 149 40.11 -11.37 13.78
N LEU A 150 38.82 -11.75 13.66
CA LEU A 150 38.10 -12.88 14.28
C LEU A 150 37.77 -12.92 15.80
N GLU A 151 36.48 -13.23 16.00
CA GLU A 151 35.84 -14.05 17.06
C GLU A 151 35.10 -13.43 18.27
N HIS A 152 33.85 -13.93 18.40
CA HIS A 152 33.06 -14.22 19.60
C HIS A 152 32.62 -13.06 20.52
N GLN A 153 31.54 -13.11 21.30
CA GLN A 153 30.25 -13.83 21.36
C GLN A 153 29.62 -13.39 22.72
N GLU A 154 28.29 -13.30 22.77
CA GLU A 154 27.38 -13.38 23.95
C GLU A 154 27.25 -12.20 24.96
N ARG A 155 25.96 -11.91 25.19
CA ARG A 155 25.24 -11.62 26.45
C ARG A 155 25.23 -10.22 27.08
N GLY A 156 24.00 -9.80 27.39
CA GLY A 156 23.65 -8.78 28.40
C GLY A 156 22.43 -7.95 28.00
N GLN A 157 21.22 -8.49 28.03
CA GLN A 157 20.19 -8.12 29.01
C GLN A 157 20.20 -6.62 29.42
N GLY A 158 19.27 -5.85 28.87
CA GLY A 158 19.02 -4.47 29.26
C GLY A 158 17.57 -4.08 28.93
N SER A 159 16.75 -4.06 29.97
CA SER A 159 15.33 -3.69 30.02
C SER A 159 15.03 -2.27 29.56
N TYR A 160 14.12 -2.10 28.58
CA TYR A 160 13.55 -0.79 28.25
C TYR A 160 12.27 -0.57 29.04
N GLN A 161 12.32 0.33 30.02
CA GLN A 161 11.15 0.85 30.72
C GLN A 161 10.37 1.82 29.83
N ILE A 162 9.05 1.68 29.92
CA ILE A 162 8.02 2.53 29.33
C ILE A 162 8.08 3.90 30.01
N VAL A 163 8.33 4.96 29.24
CA VAL A 163 8.11 6.34 29.69
C VAL A 163 6.82 6.84 29.04
N GLN A 164 5.76 6.95 29.84
CA GLN A 164 4.50 7.58 29.46
C GLN A 164 4.66 9.10 29.51
N PRO A 165 4.14 9.86 28.53
CA PRO A 165 4.07 11.31 28.64
C PRO A 165 2.91 11.73 29.57
N ILE A 166 3.27 12.48 30.60
CA ILE A 166 2.39 13.10 31.59
C ILE A 166 1.58 14.21 30.89
N PHE A 167 0.26 14.02 30.74
CA PHE A 167 -0.67 15.06 30.29
C PHE A 167 -1.25 15.77 31.50
N ARG A 168 -1.04 17.09 31.58
CA ARG A 168 -1.53 17.98 32.65
C ARG A 168 -2.73 18.77 32.10
N PRO A 169 -3.93 18.67 32.68
CA PRO A 169 -5.09 19.44 32.21
C PRO A 169 -5.12 20.84 32.84
N PRO A 170 -5.50 21.90 32.09
CA PRO A 170 -5.94 23.15 32.69
C PRO A 170 -7.44 23.11 33.03
N ALA A 171 -7.81 24.06 33.89
CA ALA A 171 -8.96 24.07 34.77
C ALA A 171 -10.33 24.29 34.11
N VAL A 172 -11.32 23.82 34.87
CA VAL A 172 -12.77 24.02 34.84
C VAL A 172 -13.18 25.49 34.61
N VAL A 173 -14.09 25.72 33.65
CA VAL A 173 -15.05 26.84 33.67
C VAL A 173 -16.43 26.30 33.23
N THR A 174 -17.26 26.07 34.24
CA THR A 174 -18.71 26.32 34.38
C THR A 174 -19.67 26.02 33.21
N SER A 175 -20.55 25.03 33.44
CA SER A 175 -21.78 24.70 32.69
C SER A 175 -22.83 25.83 32.70
N PRO A 176 -23.84 25.79 31.82
CA PRO A 176 -25.15 25.18 32.16
C PRO A 176 -25.70 24.37 30.96
N ASP A 177 -26.71 23.50 31.01
CA ASP A 177 -27.56 22.84 31.99
C ASP A 177 -28.23 21.73 31.16
N LEU A 178 -28.19 20.48 31.63
CA LEU A 178 -28.72 19.32 30.91
C LEU A 178 -30.06 18.94 31.54
N SER A 179 -31.14 19.50 31.02
CA SER A 179 -32.50 19.15 31.44
C SER A 179 -33.31 18.59 30.27
N THR A 180 -33.63 17.30 30.40
CA THR A 180 -34.85 16.63 29.91
C THR A 180 -34.92 16.23 28.43
N PHE A 181 -34.64 14.95 28.17
CA PHE A 181 -35.19 14.22 27.01
C PHE A 181 -36.72 14.06 27.20
N GLN A 182 -37.50 14.59 26.25
CA GLN A 182 -38.87 14.14 25.97
C GLN A 182 -38.96 13.65 24.51
N PRO A 183 -39.64 12.53 24.22
CA PRO A 183 -39.88 12.07 22.87
C PRO A 183 -41.10 12.80 22.29
N GLY A 184 -40.93 13.40 21.11
CA GLY A 184 -42.02 13.92 20.29
C GLY A 184 -42.14 15.45 20.29
N LYS A 185 -41.52 16.08 19.31
CA LYS A 185 -42.03 17.24 18.55
C LYS A 185 -41.14 17.45 17.33
N GLN A 186 -41.77 17.47 16.16
CA GLN A 186 -41.18 17.79 14.87
C GLN A 186 -40.57 19.19 14.97
N GLN A 187 -39.24 19.27 15.06
CA GLN A 187 -38.52 20.53 15.03
C GLN A 187 -38.40 20.95 13.57
N ASP A 188 -39.01 22.10 13.31
CA ASP A 188 -38.76 22.95 12.16
C ASP A 188 -37.25 23.03 11.95
N ILE A 189 -36.80 22.55 10.79
CA ILE A 189 -35.39 22.64 10.42
C ILE A 189 -35.22 24.09 10.03
N ASP A 190 -34.62 24.89 10.92
CA ASP A 190 -34.05 26.17 10.52
C ASP A 190 -33.29 25.94 9.20
N PRO A 191 -33.60 26.69 8.12
CA PRO A 191 -32.88 26.49 6.88
C PRO A 191 -31.42 26.70 7.20
N LEU A 192 -30.60 25.66 7.01
CA LEU A 192 -29.14 25.74 7.12
C LEU A 192 -28.72 26.94 6.28
N THR A 193 -28.51 28.07 6.95
CA THR A 193 -27.98 29.27 6.35
C THR A 193 -26.48 29.00 6.29
N GLY A 194 -26.10 28.19 5.32
CA GLY A 194 -24.73 27.94 4.97
C GLY A 194 -24.32 28.95 3.91
N ASP A 195 -23.22 29.63 4.14
CA ASP A 195 -22.58 30.43 3.11
C ASP A 195 -22.19 29.49 1.95
N VAL A 196 -22.68 29.77 0.75
CA VAL A 196 -22.33 29.02 -0.46
C VAL A 196 -21.04 29.60 -1.01
N TYR A 197 -19.95 28.85 -0.87
CA TYR A 197 -18.67 29.21 -1.46
C TYR A 197 -18.44 28.46 -2.76
N GLU A 198 -18.02 29.19 -3.80
CA GLU A 198 -17.47 28.58 -5.00
C GLU A 198 -16.10 28.01 -4.68
N LEU A 199 -15.96 26.69 -4.81
CA LEU A 199 -14.69 26.00 -4.57
C LEU A 199 -13.90 25.95 -5.88
N ASN A 200 -12.65 26.41 -5.82
CA ASN A 200 -11.73 26.18 -6.92
C ASN A 200 -11.26 24.71 -6.91
N LEU A 201 -10.77 24.24 -8.05
CA LEU A 201 -10.23 22.88 -8.20
C LEU A 201 -9.12 22.55 -7.19
N GLN A 202 -8.38 23.56 -6.72
CA GLN A 202 -7.37 23.37 -5.68
C GLN A 202 -8.00 23.10 -4.31
N ASP A 203 -9.03 23.85 -3.94
CA ASP A 203 -9.73 23.67 -2.65
C ASP A 203 -10.40 22.29 -2.58
N ILE A 204 -10.96 21.82 -3.71
CA ILE A 204 -11.53 20.47 -3.81
C ILE A 204 -10.47 19.40 -3.54
N ARG A 205 -9.24 19.57 -4.05
CA ARG A 205 -8.14 18.63 -3.79
C ARG A 205 -7.76 18.63 -2.32
N ASP A 206 -7.58 19.80 -1.73
CA ASP A 206 -7.18 19.93 -0.33
C ASP A 206 -8.24 19.32 0.61
N ILE A 207 -9.53 19.45 0.28
CA ILE A 207 -10.63 18.82 1.01
C ILE A 207 -10.58 17.29 0.89
N ILE A 208 -10.34 16.74 -0.31
CA ILE A 208 -10.18 15.30 -0.52
C ILE A 208 -8.97 14.74 0.25
N GLU A 209 -7.86 15.49 0.25
CA GLU A 209 -6.62 15.11 0.95
C GLU A 209 -6.74 15.23 2.47
N SER A 210 -7.57 16.15 2.96
CA SER A 210 -7.80 16.36 4.40
C SER A 210 -8.51 15.20 5.12
N GLY A 211 -9.16 14.30 4.36
CA GLY A 211 -9.92 13.17 4.92
C GLY A 211 -11.15 13.58 5.74
N GLN A 212 -11.58 14.85 5.68
CA GLN A 212 -12.71 15.37 6.44
C GLN A 212 -14.08 14.96 5.86
N ILE A 213 -14.11 14.48 4.62
CA ILE A 213 -15.31 14.00 3.95
C ILE A 213 -15.28 12.48 3.80
N SER A 214 -16.27 11.82 4.41
CA SER A 214 -16.56 10.39 4.22
C SER A 214 -17.70 10.25 3.20
N GLY A 215 -17.42 10.55 1.92
CA GLY A 215 -18.43 10.57 0.86
C GLY A 215 -17.83 10.69 -0.55
N ALA A 216 -18.66 10.50 -1.58
CA ALA A 216 -18.26 10.65 -2.99
C ALA A 216 -18.85 11.96 -3.56
N VAL A 217 -18.00 12.80 -4.16
CA VAL A 217 -18.41 14.03 -4.84
C VAL A 217 -18.74 13.72 -6.30
N TRP A 218 -19.96 14.05 -6.73
CA TRP A 218 -20.40 13.91 -8.12
C TRP A 218 -20.40 15.29 -8.76
N LEU A 219 -19.59 15.47 -9.81
CA LEU A 219 -19.60 16.68 -10.63
C LEU A 219 -20.62 16.49 -11.74
N THR A 220 -21.59 17.40 -11.84
CA THR A 220 -22.55 17.47 -12.93
C THR A 220 -22.24 18.70 -13.77
N ASP A 221 -22.07 18.53 -15.08
CA ASP A 221 -21.99 19.66 -16.02
C ASP A 221 -23.34 20.38 -16.07
N THR A 222 -23.33 21.70 -15.97
CA THR A 222 -24.45 22.60 -16.25
C THR A 222 -24.04 23.63 -17.28
#